data_AF-A0A1S1Z030-F1
#
_entry.id   AF-A0A1S1Z030-F1
#
_cell.length_a   1.000
_cell.length_b   1.000
_cell.length_c   1.000
_cell.angle_alpha   90.00
_cell.angle_beta   90.00
_cell.angle_gamma   90.00
#
_symmetry.space_group_name_H-M   'P 1'
#
loop_
_entity.id
_entity.type
_entity.pdbx_description
1 polymer ?
#
loop_
_entity_poly.entity_id
_entity_poly.type
_entity_poly.pdbx_seq_one_letter_code
_entity_poly.pdbx_strand_id
1 'polypeptide(L)'
;MTKTLINIICIALFGFLFSCNKKSNIQPTNLPVISISSGNEVNFGEGKADKDITIEFKADGLIEHAVVTFPMQGLGISVELSKVPETPEAKEAQKVLLDGELPEKVKGATKAFAFLKKGVINDLKRGEQLFTFELIDRNGNHVWQDLIINVY
;
A
#
# COMPACT_ATOMS: atom_id res chain seq x y z
N MET A 1 -25.04 -65.49 43.62
CA MET A 1 -24.98 -64.07 44.03
C MET A 1 -23.51 -63.68 43.86
N THR A 2 -23.06 -62.87 42.89
CA THR A 2 -23.42 -61.51 42.44
C THR A 2 -22.79 -61.32 41.04
N LYS A 3 -23.49 -60.91 39.97
CA LYS A 3 -23.58 -59.52 39.41
C LYS A 3 -22.23 -58.75 39.57
N THR A 4 -21.56 -58.15 38.58
CA THR A 4 -22.06 -57.32 37.45
C THR A 4 -20.89 -56.77 36.59
N LEU A 5 -21.21 -56.36 35.35
CA LEU A 5 -20.69 -55.20 34.55
C LEU A 5 -19.24 -55.25 34.03
N ILE A 6 -19.02 -55.48 32.73
CA ILE A 6 -18.99 -54.48 31.64
C ILE A 6 -17.95 -53.37 31.88
N ASN A 7 -16.84 -53.46 31.15
CA ASN A 7 -16.24 -52.30 30.49
C ASN A 7 -15.64 -52.75 29.15
N ILE A 8 -16.53 -52.88 28.17
CA ILE A 8 -16.22 -52.65 26.77
C ILE A 8 -15.82 -51.18 26.70
N ILE A 9 -14.54 -50.90 26.44
CA ILE A 9 -14.00 -49.74 25.70
C ILE A 9 -12.50 -50.07 25.55
N CYS A 10 -12.19 -51.15 24.82
CA CYS A 10 -10.95 -51.18 24.06
C CYS A 10 -11.21 -50.30 22.85
N ILE A 11 -10.93 -49.02 23.05
CA ILE A 11 -10.93 -47.96 22.04
C ILE A 11 -10.30 -48.54 20.79
N ALA A 12 -11.10 -48.57 19.73
CA ALA A 12 -10.73 -48.92 18.39
C ALA A 12 -9.48 -48.11 17.99
N LEU A 13 -8.33 -48.71 18.18
CA LEU A 13 -7.01 -48.16 17.92
C LEU A 13 -6.65 -48.38 16.45
N PHE A 14 -7.59 -48.11 15.54
CA PHE A 14 -7.39 -48.17 14.08
C PHE A 14 -8.36 -47.22 13.37
N GLY A 15 -8.57 -46.04 13.96
CA GLY A 15 -9.18 -44.90 13.29
C GLY A 15 -8.13 -44.15 12.46
N PHE A 16 -7.95 -44.61 11.22
CA PHE A 16 -7.86 -43.78 10.04
C PHE A 16 -7.10 -42.44 10.14
N LEU A 17 -5.94 -42.42 9.47
CA LEU A 17 -5.56 -41.35 8.55
C LEU A 17 -5.80 -39.92 9.05
N PHE A 18 -5.06 -39.49 10.07
CA PHE A 18 -4.62 -38.09 10.07
C PHE A 18 -3.52 -37.94 9.03
N SER A 19 -3.95 -37.97 7.76
CA SER A 19 -3.32 -37.13 6.75
C SER A 19 -3.45 -35.71 7.29
N CYS A 20 -2.42 -35.27 8.03
CA CYS A 20 -2.07 -33.87 8.02
C CYS A 20 -1.75 -33.56 6.56
N ASN A 21 -2.80 -33.30 5.78
CA ASN A 21 -2.75 -32.31 4.73
C ASN A 21 -2.07 -31.13 5.42
N LYS A 22 -0.77 -30.97 5.16
CA LYS A 22 -0.13 -29.67 5.20
C LYS A 22 -1.13 -28.84 4.41
N LYS A 23 -1.92 -28.02 5.10
CA LYS A 23 -2.51 -26.85 4.47
C LYS A 23 -1.30 -26.20 3.85
N SER A 24 -1.14 -26.40 2.55
CA SER A 24 -0.22 -25.60 1.77
C SER A 24 -0.65 -24.20 2.14
N ASN A 25 0.18 -23.53 2.94
CA ASN A 25 0.03 -22.12 3.18
C ASN A 25 0.38 -21.53 1.81
N ILE A 26 -0.57 -21.59 0.88
CA ILE A 26 -0.55 -20.84 -0.35
C ILE A 26 -0.76 -19.44 0.17
N GLN A 27 0.34 -18.84 0.62
CA GLN A 27 0.43 -17.42 0.83
C GLN A 27 -0.11 -16.83 -0.48
N PRO A 28 -1.17 -16.00 -0.44
CA PRO A 28 -1.60 -15.30 -1.63
C PRO A 28 -0.38 -14.52 -2.13
N THR A 29 0.24 -15.00 -3.21
CA THR A 29 1.41 -14.41 -3.85
C THR A 29 0.98 -13.25 -4.74
N ASN A 30 -0.06 -12.52 -4.34
CA ASN A 30 -0.44 -11.31 -5.03
C ASN A 30 0.61 -10.27 -4.68
N LEU A 31 1.39 -9.89 -5.69
CA LEU A 31 2.29 -8.77 -5.58
C LEU A 31 1.50 -7.53 -5.19
N PRO A 32 2.09 -6.62 -4.39
CA PRO A 32 1.48 -5.33 -4.13
C PRO A 32 1.23 -4.59 -5.44
N VAL A 33 0.22 -3.72 -5.43
CA VAL A 33 -0.22 -2.99 -6.61
C VAL A 33 -0.32 -1.51 -6.27
N ILE A 34 0.16 -0.68 -7.18
CA ILE A 34 -0.08 0.76 -7.18
C ILE A 34 -1.00 1.08 -8.35
N SER A 35 -2.07 1.83 -8.11
CA SER A 35 -3.03 2.24 -9.14
C SER A 35 -3.20 3.74 -9.12
N ILE A 36 -2.99 4.38 -10.27
CA ILE A 36 -3.10 5.83 -10.43
C ILE A 36 -4.39 6.13 -11.19
N SER A 37 -5.28 6.90 -10.57
CA SER A 37 -6.63 7.19 -11.10
C SER A 37 -6.63 7.84 -12.49
N SER A 38 -5.55 8.51 -12.87
CA SER A 38 -5.39 9.15 -14.17
C SER A 38 -4.65 8.31 -15.22
N GLY A 39 -4.15 7.13 -14.84
CA GLY A 39 -3.09 6.45 -15.58
C GLY A 39 -1.71 7.04 -15.29
N ASN A 40 -0.71 6.60 -16.05
CA ASN A 40 0.71 6.90 -15.78
C ASN A 40 1.21 8.18 -16.46
N GLU A 41 0.38 8.80 -17.31
CA GLU A 41 0.73 10.06 -17.98
C GLU A 41 -0.50 10.94 -18.10
N VAL A 42 -0.34 12.22 -17.79
CA VAL A 42 -1.37 13.25 -17.87
C VAL A 42 -0.81 14.56 -18.41
N ASN A 43 -1.67 15.29 -19.11
CA ASN A 43 -1.34 16.57 -19.70
C ASN A 43 -2.28 17.65 -19.15
N PHE A 44 -1.73 18.75 -18.66
CA PHE A 44 -2.49 19.91 -18.17
C PHE A 44 -1.93 21.20 -18.75
N GLY A 45 -2.82 22.13 -19.10
CA GLY A 45 -2.40 23.52 -19.23
C GLY A 45 -1.96 24.07 -17.88
N GLU A 46 -0.99 24.98 -17.87
CA GLU A 46 -0.52 25.66 -16.65
C GLU A 46 -1.70 26.22 -15.82
N GLY A 47 -1.83 25.78 -14.57
CA GLY A 47 -2.91 26.18 -13.65
C GLY A 47 -4.31 25.69 -14.05
N LYS A 48 -4.43 24.65 -14.90
CA LYS A 48 -5.71 24.12 -15.42
C LYS A 48 -6.09 22.73 -14.93
N ALA A 49 -5.43 22.17 -13.93
CA ALA A 49 -5.88 20.94 -13.28
C ALA A 49 -7.22 21.19 -12.56
N ASP A 50 -8.23 20.39 -12.92
CA ASP A 50 -9.61 20.51 -12.44
C ASP A 50 -9.97 19.46 -11.38
N LYS A 51 -9.23 18.35 -11.35
CA LYS A 51 -9.42 17.21 -10.46
C LYS A 51 -8.13 16.82 -9.73
N ASP A 52 -8.30 16.20 -8.57
CA ASP A 52 -7.22 15.55 -7.85
C ASP A 52 -6.84 14.24 -8.57
N ILE A 53 -5.57 13.84 -8.45
CA ILE A 53 -5.12 12.49 -8.85
C ILE A 53 -4.99 11.67 -7.57
N THR A 54 -5.78 10.60 -7.48
CA THR A 54 -5.69 9.61 -6.41
C THR A 54 -4.74 8.49 -6.81
N ILE A 55 -3.92 8.07 -5.85
CA ILE A 55 -3.03 6.92 -5.92
C ILE A 55 -3.51 5.92 -4.86
N GLU A 56 -3.81 4.70 -5.30
CA GLU A 56 -4.22 3.59 -4.44
C GLU A 56 -3.06 2.60 -4.29
N PHE A 57 -2.67 2.34 -3.04
CA PHE A 57 -1.70 1.32 -2.67
C PHE A 57 -2.46 0.09 -2.16
N LYS A 58 -2.16 -1.10 -2.70
CA LYS A 58 -2.72 -2.38 -2.23
C LYS A 58 -1.60 -3.37 -1.93
N ALA A 59 -1.65 -4.01 -0.77
CA ALA A 59 -0.70 -5.03 -0.39
C ALA A 59 -1.38 -6.12 0.44
N ASP A 60 -1.41 -7.36 -0.06
CA ASP A 60 -1.94 -8.51 0.69
C ASP A 60 -1.06 -8.81 1.92
N GLY A 61 0.25 -8.57 1.81
CA GLY A 61 1.22 -8.70 2.91
C GLY A 61 1.18 -7.60 3.97
N LEU A 62 0.20 -6.69 3.91
CA LEU A 62 0.17 -5.42 4.65
C LEU A 62 1.30 -4.48 4.24
N ILE A 63 0.99 -3.20 4.14
CA ILE A 63 1.94 -2.15 3.76
C ILE A 63 2.99 -1.99 4.88
N GLU A 64 4.27 -2.06 4.51
CA GLU A 64 5.39 -1.72 5.39
C GLU A 64 5.95 -0.35 5.04
N HIS A 65 6.17 -0.08 3.75
CA HIS A 65 6.61 1.21 3.20
C HIS A 65 5.71 1.66 2.06
N ALA A 66 5.42 2.96 2.02
CA ALA A 66 4.75 3.59 0.89
C ALA A 66 5.36 4.97 0.70
N VAL A 67 6.18 5.15 -0.33
CA VAL A 67 6.96 6.37 -0.55
C VAL A 67 6.45 7.11 -1.78
N VAL A 68 6.40 8.43 -1.69
CA VAL A 68 6.13 9.31 -2.84
C VAL A 68 7.33 10.20 -3.06
N THR A 69 7.89 10.16 -4.27
CA THR A 69 8.99 11.01 -4.69
C THR A 69 8.53 11.94 -5.78
N PHE A 70 8.82 13.24 -5.65
CA PHE A 70 8.39 14.26 -6.60
C PHE A 70 9.36 15.45 -6.67
N PRO A 71 9.37 16.19 -7.79
CA PRO A 71 10.18 17.38 -7.94
C PRO A 71 9.60 18.51 -7.07
N MET A 72 10.39 19.02 -6.15
CA MET A 72 10.11 20.25 -5.42
C MET A 72 11.29 21.20 -5.57
N GLN A 73 11.04 22.36 -6.20
CA GLN A 73 12.06 23.39 -6.40
C GLN A 73 13.34 22.92 -7.13
N GLY A 74 13.24 21.87 -7.96
CA GLY A 74 14.38 21.32 -8.72
C GLY A 74 15.17 20.24 -7.96
N LEU A 75 14.76 19.88 -6.74
CA LEU A 75 15.28 18.73 -6.01
C LEU A 75 14.20 17.63 -5.95
N GLY A 76 14.61 16.36 -5.97
CA GLY A 76 13.71 15.25 -5.70
C GLY A 76 13.47 15.13 -4.19
N ILE A 77 12.21 15.23 -3.76
CA ILE A 77 11.82 15.03 -2.37
C ILE A 77 11.07 13.73 -2.25
N SER A 78 11.49 12.90 -1.30
CA SER A 78 10.82 11.65 -0.95
C SER A 78 10.09 11.79 0.37
N VAL A 79 8.81 11.42 0.38
CA VAL A 79 7.95 11.43 1.57
C VAL A 79 7.49 10.00 1.82
N GLU A 80 7.94 9.42 2.93
CA GLU A 80 7.44 8.13 3.42
C GLU A 80 6.07 8.35 4.06
N LEU A 81 5.05 7.68 3.56
CA LEU A 81 3.66 7.79 4.02
C LEU A 81 3.36 6.84 5.20
N SER A 82 4.16 5.81 5.42
CA SER A 82 3.93 4.81 6.49
C SER A 82 4.65 5.13 7.81
N LYS A 83 5.41 6.24 7.86
CA LYS A 83 6.21 6.65 9.03
C LYS A 83 5.99 8.11 9.35
N VAL A 84 5.96 8.46 10.64
CA VAL A 84 5.96 9.86 11.09
C VAL A 84 7.27 10.53 10.63
N PRO A 85 7.21 11.61 9.83
CA PRO A 85 8.41 12.31 9.37
C PRO A 85 9.08 13.08 10.51
N GLU A 86 10.39 13.30 10.39
CA GLU A 86 11.16 14.01 11.42
C GLU A 86 11.13 15.52 11.23
N THR A 87 11.06 16.00 9.98
CA THR A 87 11.09 17.43 9.65
C THR A 87 9.68 18.02 9.49
N PRO A 88 9.46 19.31 9.82
CA PRO A 88 8.19 20.00 9.59
C PRO A 88 7.74 19.96 8.12
N GLU A 89 8.67 20.16 7.19
CA GLU A 89 8.38 20.21 5.75
C GLU A 89 7.85 18.86 5.25
N ALA A 90 8.47 17.75 5.69
CA ALA A 90 8.02 16.42 5.34
C ALA A 90 6.67 16.07 6.00
N LYS A 91 6.40 16.57 7.21
CA LYS A 91 5.08 16.44 7.87
C LYS A 91 4.00 17.17 7.11
N GLU A 92 4.26 18.39 6.64
CA GLU A 92 3.31 19.15 5.83
C GLU A 92 3.04 18.47 4.50
N ALA A 93 4.08 18.05 3.79
CA ALA A 93 3.95 17.32 2.53
C ALA A 93 3.17 16.00 2.72
N GLN A 94 3.51 15.21 3.75
CA GLN A 94 2.79 13.97 4.08
C GLN A 94 1.32 14.25 4.40
N LYS A 95 1.01 15.29 5.19
CA LYS A 95 -0.36 15.65 5.53
C LYS A 95 -1.19 16.00 4.30
N VAL A 96 -0.60 16.73 3.35
CA VAL A 96 -1.27 17.04 2.07
C VAL A 96 -1.50 15.77 1.25
N LEU A 97 -0.49 14.92 1.12
CA LEU A 97 -0.57 13.66 0.38
C LEU A 97 -1.57 12.68 0.99
N LEU A 98 -1.70 12.64 2.31
CA LEU A 98 -2.64 11.77 3.04
C LEU A 98 -4.02 12.39 3.25
N ASP A 99 -4.27 13.60 2.75
CA ASP A 99 -5.52 14.34 3.01
C ASP A 99 -5.89 14.44 4.50
N GLY A 100 -4.86 14.60 5.35
CA GLY A 100 -4.99 14.66 6.80
C GLY A 100 -5.09 13.30 7.52
N GLU A 101 -5.08 12.18 6.80
CA GLU A 101 -4.90 10.86 7.42
C GLU A 101 -3.52 10.73 8.09
N LEU A 102 -3.44 9.83 9.06
CA LEU A 102 -2.24 9.61 9.86
C LEU A 102 -1.37 8.49 9.24
N PRO A 103 -0.04 8.62 9.24
CA PRO A 103 0.85 7.58 8.70
C PRO A 103 0.67 6.20 9.36
N GLU A 104 0.25 6.15 10.63
CA GLU A 104 -0.06 4.90 11.34
C GLU A 104 -1.25 4.14 10.76
N LYS A 105 -2.13 4.81 10.00
CA LYS A 105 -3.22 4.16 9.26
C LYS A 105 -2.76 3.59 7.92
N VAL A 106 -1.62 4.04 7.40
CA VAL A 106 -1.01 3.48 6.19
C VAL A 106 -0.23 2.23 6.56
N LYS A 107 0.63 2.32 7.59
CA LYS A 107 1.45 1.18 8.02
C LYS A 107 0.58 0.05 8.56
N GLY A 108 0.74 -1.14 8.00
CA GLY A 108 -0.01 -2.33 8.38
C GLY A 108 -1.42 -2.41 7.77
N ALA A 109 -1.82 -1.47 6.91
CA ALA A 109 -3.06 -1.59 6.15
C ALA A 109 -2.87 -2.50 4.92
N THR A 110 -3.95 -3.12 4.44
CA THR A 110 -3.95 -3.81 3.13
C THR A 110 -4.18 -2.83 1.98
N LYS A 111 -4.67 -1.63 2.29
CA LYS A 111 -5.04 -0.60 1.33
C LYS A 111 -4.85 0.78 1.93
N ALA A 112 -4.21 1.67 1.20
CA ALA A 112 -4.02 3.07 1.55
C ALA A 112 -4.14 3.96 0.32
N PHE A 113 -4.28 5.27 0.54
CA PHE A 113 -4.42 6.24 -0.54
C PHE A 113 -3.47 7.42 -0.34
N ALA A 114 -2.97 7.94 -1.45
CA ALA A 114 -2.38 9.26 -1.52
C ALA A 114 -3.09 10.13 -2.56
N PHE A 115 -2.97 11.44 -2.41
CA PHE A 115 -3.66 12.42 -3.21
C PHE A 115 -2.70 13.49 -3.70
N LEU A 116 -2.58 13.63 -5.02
CA LEU A 116 -2.06 14.85 -5.63
C LEU A 116 -3.24 15.80 -5.82
N LYS A 117 -3.41 16.72 -4.87
CA LYS A 117 -4.48 17.72 -4.92
C LYS A 117 -4.29 18.63 -6.13
N LYS A 118 -5.38 19.01 -6.79
CA LYS A 118 -5.33 19.90 -7.96
C LYS A 118 -4.60 21.22 -7.70
N GLY A 119 -4.66 21.74 -6.48
CA GLY A 119 -3.91 22.94 -6.08
C GLY A 119 -2.40 22.73 -6.24
N VAL A 120 -1.89 21.59 -5.77
CA VAL A 120 -0.48 21.20 -5.92
C VAL A 120 -0.13 21.01 -7.40
N ILE A 121 -0.99 20.36 -8.17
CA ILE A 121 -0.79 20.16 -9.61
C ILE A 121 -0.75 21.52 -10.35
N ASN A 122 -1.59 22.46 -9.95
CA ASN A 122 -1.65 23.80 -10.53
C ASN A 122 -0.42 24.67 -10.20
N ASP A 123 0.31 24.34 -9.15
CA ASP A 123 1.55 25.02 -8.75
C ASP A 123 2.80 24.44 -9.45
N LEU A 124 2.64 23.38 -10.26
CA LEU A 124 3.74 22.79 -11.02
C LEU A 124 4.24 23.73 -12.12
N LYS A 125 5.55 23.74 -12.32
CA LYS A 125 6.19 24.49 -13.40
C LYS A 125 5.94 23.81 -14.75
N ARG A 126 5.94 24.60 -15.83
CA ARG A 126 5.92 24.09 -17.20
C ARG A 126 7.02 23.07 -17.45
N GLY A 127 6.70 22.09 -18.29
CA GLY A 127 7.55 20.96 -18.64
C GLY A 127 7.06 19.65 -18.03
N GLU A 128 7.88 18.63 -18.20
CA GLU A 128 7.65 17.29 -17.68
C GLU A 128 7.98 17.24 -16.17
N GLN A 129 7.04 16.75 -15.37
CA GLN A 129 7.20 16.51 -13.94
C GLN A 129 7.02 15.02 -13.63
N LEU A 130 8.05 14.38 -13.08
CA LEU A 130 8.03 12.96 -12.75
C LEU A 130 7.71 12.72 -11.28
N PHE A 131 6.66 11.95 -11.01
CA PHE A 131 6.31 11.47 -9.69
C PHE A 131 6.53 9.96 -9.65
N THR A 132 7.25 9.48 -8.64
CA THR A 132 7.47 8.04 -8.43
C THR A 132 6.81 7.61 -7.13
N PHE A 133 6.05 6.53 -7.20
CA PHE A 133 5.37 5.91 -6.07
C PHE A 133 6.00 4.55 -5.81
N GLU A 134 6.44 4.28 -4.59
CA GLU A 134 7.03 3.01 -4.19
C GLU A 134 6.19 2.36 -3.09
N LEU A 135 6.10 1.03 -3.12
CA LEU A 135 5.34 0.24 -2.17
C LEU A 135 6.09 -1.05 -1.82
N ILE A 136 6.37 -1.23 -0.53
CA ILE A 136 6.95 -2.45 0.02
C ILE A 136 5.97 -3.05 1.03
N ASP A 137 5.63 -4.31 0.86
CA ASP A 137 4.82 -5.07 1.83
C ASP A 137 5.69 -5.79 2.88
N ARG A 138 5.09 -6.32 3.95
CA ARG A 138 5.85 -7.04 5.00
C ARG A 138 6.44 -8.37 4.55
N ASN A 139 6.02 -8.90 3.39
CA ASN A 139 6.63 -10.08 2.81
C ASN A 139 7.91 -9.73 2.03
N GLY A 140 8.24 -8.44 1.92
CA GLY A 140 9.39 -7.94 1.18
C GLY A 140 9.12 -7.77 -0.31
N ASN A 141 7.87 -7.91 -0.77
CA ASN A 141 7.54 -7.61 -2.15
C ASN A 141 7.62 -6.10 -2.37
N HIS A 142 8.29 -5.70 -3.44
CA HIS A 142 8.53 -4.30 -3.77
C HIS A 142 8.03 -4.01 -5.18
N VAL A 143 7.23 -2.96 -5.32
CA VAL A 143 6.81 -2.41 -6.60
C VAL A 143 6.96 -0.89 -6.59
N TRP A 144 7.15 -0.32 -7.78
CA TRP A 144 7.08 1.11 -7.99
C TRP A 144 6.24 1.42 -9.23
N GLN A 145 5.72 2.64 -9.30
CA GLN A 145 4.94 3.13 -10.42
C GLN A 145 5.22 4.62 -10.61
N ASP A 146 5.44 5.02 -11.86
CA ASP A 146 5.65 6.42 -12.21
C ASP A 146 4.37 7.07 -12.75
N LEU A 147 4.25 8.37 -12.48
CA LEU A 147 3.31 9.29 -13.09
C LEU A 147 4.08 10.45 -13.70
N ILE A 148 3.87 10.67 -14.99
CA ILE A 148 4.39 11.82 -15.72
C ILE A 148 3.27 12.86 -15.83
N ILE A 149 3.51 14.06 -15.31
CA ILE A 149 2.64 15.21 -15.48
C ILE A 149 3.30 16.20 -16.42
N ASN A 150 2.75 16.34 -17.62
CA ASN A 150 3.19 17.30 -18.62
C ASN A 150 2.39 18.60 -18.49
N VAL A 151 3.09 19.70 -18.15
CA VAL A 151 2.49 21.03 -18.01
C VAL A 151 2.89 21.91 -19.20
N TYR A 152 1.92 22.41 -19.96
CA TYR A 152 2.14 23.23 -21.17
C TYR A 152 1.54 24.63 -21.10
#